data_AF-A0A447JJL9-F1
#
_entry.id   AF-A0A447JJL9-F1
#
_cell.length_a   1.000
_cell.length_b   1.000
_cell.length_c   1.000
_cell.angle_alpha   90.00
_cell.angle_beta   90.00
_cell.angle_gamma   90.00
#
_symmetry.space_group_name_H-M   'P 1'
#
loop_
_entity.id
_entity.type
_entity.pdbx_description
1 polymer ?
#
loop_
_entity_poly.entity_id
_entity_poly.type
_entity_poly.pdbx_seq_one_letter_code
_entity_poly.pdbx_strand_id
1 'polypeptide(L)' 'MHTLLLLAALSNQITFTTTQQGDIYTVIPQVTLNEPCVCQVQILSVRDGVGGQSHTQQKTNAIFTC' A
#
# COMPACT_ATOMS: atom_id res chain seq x y z
N MET A 1 -11.08 27.55 22.07
CA MET A 1 -11.26 26.74 20.85
C MET A 1 -10.62 25.38 21.13
N HIS A 2 -11.36 24.28 21.04
CA HIS A 2 -10.84 22.95 21.36
C HIS A 2 -9.98 22.46 20.19
N THR A 3 -8.68 22.30 20.43
CA THR A 3 -7.75 21.65 19.51
C THR A 3 -8.11 20.17 19.46
N LEU A 4 -8.85 19.74 18.43
CA LEU A 4 -8.95 18.32 18.10
C LEU A 4 -7.57 17.86 17.60
N LEU A 5 -6.79 17.26 18.49
CA LEU A 5 -5.62 16.47 18.11
C LEU A 5 -6.12 15.17 17.48
N LEU A 6 -6.05 15.05 16.15
CA LEU A 6 -6.27 13.77 15.49
C LEU A 6 -5.09 12.85 15.80
N LEU A 7 -5.28 11.97 16.79
CA LEU A 7 -4.36 10.86 17.12
C LEU A 7 -4.49 9.70 16.12
N ALA A 8 -4.34 9.97 14.82
CA ALA A 8 -4.42 8.93 13.78
C ALA A 8 -3.13 8.09 13.64
N ALA A 9 -2.11 8.31 14.49
CA ALA A 9 -0.80 7.69 14.37
C ALA A 9 -0.69 6.26 14.97
N LEU A 10 -1.79 5.68 15.47
CA LEU A 10 -1.80 4.39 16.17
C LEU A 10 -2.44 3.24 15.38
N SER A 11 -2.96 3.49 14.17
CA SER A 11 -3.59 2.44 13.36
C SER A 11 -2.59 1.81 12.39
N ASN A 12 -2.64 0.48 12.28
CA ASN A 12 -2.05 -0.25 11.16
C ASN A 12 -2.58 0.35 9.85
N GLN A 13 -1.69 0.73 8.94
CA GLN A 13 -2.04 1.44 7.72
C GLN A 13 -1.31 0.86 6.51
N ILE A 14 -1.97 0.98 5.35
CA ILE A 14 -1.38 0.72 4.04
C ILE A 14 -1.48 2.03 3.25
N THR A 15 -0.34 2.54 2.81
CA THR A 15 -0.25 3.76 2.01
C THR A 15 0.43 3.46 0.68
N PHE A 16 0.25 4.32 -0.32
CA PHE A 16 0.88 4.15 -1.64
C PHE A 16 1.71 5.39 -1.96
N THR A 17 3.03 5.20 -2.06
CA THR A 17 3.90 6.21 -2.64
C THR A 17 3.83 6.05 -4.15
N THR A 18 3.51 7.15 -4.85
CA THR A 18 3.38 7.13 -6.31
C THR A 18 4.28 8.18 -6.93
N THR A 19 4.94 7.81 -8.03
CA THR A 19 5.66 8.75 -8.88
C THR A 19 5.15 8.63 -10.30
N GLN A 20 5.07 9.76 -11.00
CA GLN A 20 4.62 9.81 -12.37
C GLN A 20 5.67 10.47 -13.26
N GLN A 21 5.96 9.84 -14.39
CA GLN A 21 6.79 10.39 -15.45
C GLN A 21 6.07 10.23 -16.79
N GLY A 22 5.44 11.31 -17.26
CA GLY A 22 4.51 11.24 -18.41
C GLY A 22 3.34 10.32 -18.09
N ASP A 23 3.13 9.29 -18.91
CA ASP A 23 2.06 8.29 -18.73
C ASP A 23 2.48 7.07 -17.89
N ILE A 24 3.73 7.04 -17.41
CA ILE A 24 4.27 5.95 -16.61
C ILE A 24 4.06 6.26 -15.13
N TYR A 25 3.40 5.35 -14.42
CA TYR A 25 3.23 5.39 -12.97
C TYR A 25 4.05 4.29 -12.31
N THR A 26 4.80 4.66 -11.28
CA THR A 26 5.39 3.72 -10.33
C THR A 26 4.62 3.81 -9.03
N VAL A 27 4.03 2.70 -8.61
CA VAL A 27 3.23 2.60 -7.37
C VAL A 27 3.96 1.69 -6.41
N ILE A 28 4.31 2.22 -5.24
CA ILE A 28 5.02 1.50 -4.18
C ILE A 28 4.09 1.41 -2.95
N PRO A 29 3.49 0.24 -2.69
CA PRO A 29 2.75 0.01 -1.45
C PRO A 29 3.70 0.09 -0.24
N GLN A 30 3.23 0.70 0.84
CA GLN A 30 3.93 0.82 2.11
C GLN A 30 2.99 0.34 3.21
N VAL A 31 3.51 -0.42 4.16
CA VAL A 31 2.74 -0.94 5.30
C VAL A 31 3.39 -0.41 6.57
N THR A 32 2.60 0.20 7.44
CA THR A 32 3.03 0.57 8.80
C THR A 32 2.21 -0.25 9.78
N LEU A 33 2.89 -0.95 10.68
CA LEU A 33 2.26 -1.74 11.74
C LEU A 33 2.66 -1.18 13.11
N ASN A 34 1.75 -1.28 14.07
CA ASN A 34 1.99 -0.90 15.46
C ASN A 34 2.68 -2.01 16.28
N GLU A 35 2.59 -3.26 15.82
CA GLU A 35 3.24 -4.42 16.42
C GLU A 35 3.93 -5.28 15.34
N PRO A 36 5.12 -5.85 15.62
CA PRO A 36 5.78 -6.77 14.68
C PRO A 36 4.95 -8.01 14.40
N CYS A 37 5.00 -8.54 13.17
CA CYS A 37 4.29 -9.77 12.82
C CYS A 37 5.00 -10.58 11.74
N VAL A 38 4.65 -11.87 11.68
CA VAL A 38 4.72 -12.65 10.44
C VAL A 38 3.34 -12.57 9.80
N CYS A 39 3.22 -11.82 8.71
CA CYS A 39 1.95 -11.54 8.06
C CYS A 39 1.92 -12.05 6.62
N GLN A 40 0.74 -12.48 6.19
CA GLN A 40 0.49 -12.76 4.78
C GLN A 40 0.14 -11.48 4.05
N VAL A 41 0.91 -11.16 3.01
CA VAL A 41 0.69 -10.01 2.14
C VAL A 41 0.13 -10.50 0.82
N GLN A 42 -0.92 -9.84 0.34
CA GLN A 42 -1.47 -10.07 -0.98
C GLN A 42 -1.60 -8.74 -1.72
N ILE A 43 -1.06 -8.69 -2.94
CA ILE A 43 -1.14 -7.53 -3.83
C ILE A 43 -1.90 -7.97 -5.08
N LEU A 44 -2.92 -7.21 -5.44
CA LEU A 44 -3.72 -7.39 -6.65
C LEU A 44 -3.63 -6.10 -7.47
N SER A 45 -3.22 -6.20 -8.73
CA SER A 45 -3.23 -5.06 -9.65
C SER A 45 -4.03 -5.38 -10.90
N VAL A 46 -4.98 -4.52 -11.24
CA VAL A 46 -5.73 -4.58 -12.50
C VAL A 46 -5.47 -3.27 -13.25
N ARG A 47 -5.05 -3.39 -14.50
CA ARG A 47 -5.00 -2.27 -15.44
C ARG A 47 -5.88 -2.62 -16.63
N ASP A 48 -6.90 -1.80 -16.86
CA ASP A 48 -7.73 -1.87 -18.05
C ASP A 48 -7.45 -0.64 -18.92
N GLY A 49 -7.33 -0.84 -20.23
CA GLY A 49 -7.02 0.22 -21.17
C GLY A 49 -7.26 -0.20 -22.61
N VAL A 50 -7.18 0.76 -23.54
CA VAL A 50 -7.48 0.53 -24.96
C VAL A 50 -6.62 -0.58 -25.58
N GLY A 51 -5.37 -0.73 -25.11
CA GLY A 51 -4.47 -1.80 -25.55
C GLY A 51 -4.71 -3.17 -24.91
N GLY A 52 -5.74 -3.32 -24.08
CA GLY A 52 -6.09 -4.55 -23.37
C GLY A 52 -5.91 -4.47 -21.85
N GLN A 53 -6.12 -5.60 -21.20
CA GLN A 53 -6.11 -5.73 -19.75
C GLN A 53 -4.84 -6.42 -19.25
N SER A 54 -4.30 -5.94 -18.13
CA SER A 54 -3.24 -6.62 -17.37
C SER A 54 -3.74 -6.90 -15.96
N HIS A 55 -3.52 -8.13 -15.49
CA HIS A 55 -3.93 -8.57 -14.17
C HIS A 55 -2.75 -9.27 -13.49
N THR A 56 -2.40 -8.83 -12.29
CA THR A 56 -1.36 -9.49 -11.48
C THR A 56 -1.88 -9.75 -10.07
N GLN A 57 -1.55 -10.92 -9.55
CA GLN A 57 -1.79 -11.30 -8.17
C GLN A 57 -0.48 -11.84 -7.59
N GLN A 58 -0.04 -11.25 -6.48
CA GLN A 58 1.14 -11.68 -5.75
C GLN A 58 0.74 -11.97 -4.32
N LYS A 59 1.31 -13.04 -3.76
CA LYS A 59 1.03 -13.49 -2.41
C LYS A 59 2.32 -13.96 -1.77
N THR A 60 2.65 -13.45 -0.59
CA THR A 60 3.86 -13.81 0.13
C THR A 60 3.64 -13.75 1.63
N ASN A 61 4.42 -14.51 2.39
CA ASN A 61 4.53 -14.32 3.83
C ASN A 61 5.77 -13.45 4.09
N ALA A 62 5.59 -12.34 4.80
CA ALA A 62 6.64 -11.39 5.09
C ALA A 62 6.75 -11.15 6.60
N ILE A 63 7.97 -10.92 7.05
CA ILE A 63 8.25 -10.49 8.42
C ILE A 63 8.24 -8.96 8.43
N PHE A 64 7.35 -8.38 9.23
CA PHE A 64 7.30 -6.94 9.46
C PHE A 64 7.83 -6.60 10.84
N THR A 65 8.72 -5.61 10.88
CA THR A 65 9.27 -5.02 12.10
C THR A 65 8.80 -3.57 12.18
N CYS A 66 8.43 -3.11 13.39
CA CYS A 66 8.06 -1.73 13.66
C CYS A 66 9.26 -0.79 13.70
#